data_AF-A0A0A1SUR1-F1
#
_entry.id   AF-A0A0A1SUR1-F1
#
_cell.length_a   1.000
_cell.length_b   1.000
_cell.length_c   1.000
_cell.angle_alpha   90.00
_cell.angle_beta   90.00
_cell.angle_gamma   90.00
#
_symmetry.space_group_name_H-M   'P 1'
#
loop_
_entity.id
_entity.type
_entity.pdbx_description
1 polymer ?
#
loop_
_entity_poly.entity_id
_entity_poly.type
_entity_poly.pdbx_seq_one_letter_code
_entity_poly.pdbx_strand_id
1 'polypeptide(L)' 'MYQFVERWRSRCESKANELNLWNRYLYINYCKEDQDPFAGYGEENKLRLKAIQEKVDPLGLFTKDGLNRGYFKLR' A
#
# COMPACT_ATOMS: atom_id res chain seq x y z
N MET A 1 16.47 -10.67 0.91
CA MET A 1 16.17 -11.34 2.19
C MET A 1 14.84 -12.08 2.00
N TYR A 2 14.75 -13.36 2.38
CA TYR A 2 13.63 -14.31 2.16
C TYR A 2 13.16 -14.58 0.72
N GLN A 3 14.07 -14.98 -0.17
CA GLN A 3 13.73 -15.36 -1.55
C GLN A 3 12.61 -16.43 -1.65
N PHE A 4 12.49 -17.31 -0.66
CA PHE A 4 11.40 -18.28 -0.59
C PHE A 4 10.03 -17.60 -0.50
N VAL A 5 9.88 -16.63 0.40
CA VAL A 5 8.61 -15.93 0.64
C VAL A 5 8.21 -15.13 -0.60
N GLU A 6 9.15 -14.43 -1.23
CA GLU A 6 8.88 -13.69 -2.46
C GLU A 6 8.47 -14.61 -3.62
N ARG A 7 9.16 -15.74 -3.79
CA ARG A 7 8.78 -16.74 -4.80
C ARG A 7 7.41 -17.33 -4.51
N TRP A 8 7.09 -17.61 -3.25
CA TRP A 8 5.78 -18.10 -2.84
C TRP A 8 4.68 -17.08 -3.15
N ARG A 9 4.84 -15.84 -2.68
CA ARG A 9 3.88 -14.75 -2.93
C ARG A 9 3.67 -14.55 -4.43
N SER A 10 4.73 -14.38 -5.21
CA SER A 10 4.64 -14.17 -6.66
C SER A 10 3.89 -15.30 -7.37
N ARG A 11 4.12 -16.57 -6.99
CA ARG A 11 3.38 -17.71 -7.56
C ARG A 11 1.90 -17.68 -7.20
N CYS A 12 1.55 -17.33 -5.96
CA CYS A 12 0.16 -17.17 -5.54
C CYS A 12 -0.54 -16.04 -6.30
N GLU A 13 0.11 -14.88 -6.42
CA GLU A 13 -0.42 -13.72 -7.15
C GLU A 13 -0.63 -14.04 -8.63
N SER A 14 0.36 -14.62 -9.30
CA SER A 14 0.23 -15.03 -10.71
C SER A 14 -0.92 -16.01 -10.91
N LYS A 15 -1.04 -17.02 -10.04
CA LYS A 15 -2.12 -18.01 -10.16
C LYS A 15 -3.51 -17.40 -9.92
N ALA A 16 -3.63 -16.49 -8.96
CA ALA A 16 -4.88 -15.80 -8.71
C ALA A 16 -5.29 -14.90 -9.90
N ASN A 17 -4.33 -14.26 -10.56
CA ASN A 17 -4.58 -13.46 -11.77
C ASN A 17 -5.02 -14.35 -12.94
N GLU A 18 -4.34 -15.48 -13.19
CA GLU A 18 -4.74 -16.45 -14.23
C GLU A 18 -6.19 -16.95 -14.05
N LEU A 19 -6.62 -17.13 -12.80
CA LEU A 19 -7.96 -17.60 -12.47
C LEU A 19 -9.01 -16.48 -12.38
N ASN A 20 -8.63 -15.21 -12.59
CA ASN A 20 -9.47 -14.03 -12.35
C ASN A 20 -10.03 -13.94 -10.91
N LEU A 21 -9.27 -14.44 -9.93
CA LEU A 21 -9.59 -14.40 -8.50
C LEU A 21 -8.78 -13.37 -7.73
N TRP A 22 -7.82 -12.72 -8.40
CA TRP A 22 -6.96 -11.72 -7.78
C TRP A 22 -7.75 -10.49 -7.33
N ASN A 23 -7.47 -10.03 -6.11
CA ASN A 23 -8.01 -8.79 -5.57
C ASN A 23 -6.87 -7.81 -5.33
N ARG A 24 -7.05 -6.56 -5.78
CA ARG A 24 -6.09 -5.48 -5.59
C ARG A 24 -5.97 -5.01 -4.14
N TYR A 25 -6.97 -5.29 -3.29
CA TYR A 25 -7.01 -4.81 -1.92
C TYR A 25 -5.84 -5.38 -1.10
N LEU A 26 -5.14 -4.49 -0.41
CA LEU A 26 -4.03 -4.81 0.46
C LEU A 26 -4.32 -4.23 1.85
N TYR A 27 -4.23 -5.08 2.88
CA TYR A 27 -4.34 -4.63 4.25
C TYR A 27 -2.98 -4.10 4.73
N ILE A 28 -2.88 -2.79 4.92
CA ILE A 28 -1.62 -2.06 5.17
C ILE A 28 -0.75 -2.67 6.29
N ASN A 29 -1.35 -3.19 7.36
CA ASN A 29 -0.61 -3.77 8.48
C ASN A 29 0.10 -5.08 8.14
N TYR A 30 -0.27 -5.73 7.03
CA TYR A 30 0.35 -6.95 6.50
C TYR A 30 1.13 -6.71 5.21
N CYS A 31 1.28 -5.45 4.81
CA CYS A 31 2.10 -5.12 3.65
C CYS A 31 3.58 -5.16 4.01
N LYS A 32 4.36 -5.65 3.05
CA LYS A 32 5.82 -5.51 3.05
C LYS A 32 6.22 -4.15 2.46
N GLU A 33 7.40 -3.66 2.80
CA GLU A 33 7.92 -2.34 2.41
C GLU A 33 7.94 -2.06 0.90
N ASP A 34 7.85 -3.08 0.05
CA ASP A 34 7.84 -3.00 -1.41
C ASP A 34 6.43 -2.98 -2.03
N GLN A 35 5.36 -2.97 -1.20
CA GLN A 35 3.97 -2.93 -1.67
C GLN A 35 3.36 -1.51 -1.56
N ASP A 36 2.42 -1.17 -2.45
CA ASP A 36 1.59 0.05 -2.34
C ASP A 36 0.18 -0.30 -1.83
N PRO A 37 -0.08 -0.25 -0.51
CA PRO A 37 -1.41 -0.50 0.03
C PRO A 37 -2.46 0.50 -0.45
N PHE A 38 -2.07 1.74 -0.73
CA PHE A 38 -3.01 2.81 -1.10
C PHE A 38 -3.57 2.60 -2.51
N ALA A 39 -2.81 2.01 -3.43
CA ALA A 39 -3.33 1.59 -4.74
C ALA A 39 -4.46 0.55 -4.60
N GLY A 40 -4.39 -0.31 -3.58
CA GLY A 40 -5.40 -1.35 -3.33
C GLY A 40 -6.78 -0.80 -2.97
N TYR A 41 -6.87 0.43 -2.46
CA TYR A 41 -8.14 1.07 -2.11
C TYR A 41 -8.92 1.58 -3.33
N GLY A 42 -8.28 1.67 -4.51
CA GLY A 42 -8.85 2.25 -5.72
C GLY A 42 -8.67 3.78 -5.78
N GLU A 43 -8.78 4.31 -7.00
CA GLU A 43 -8.41 5.70 -7.29
C GLU A 43 -9.24 6.72 -6.50
N GLU A 44 -10.55 6.55 -6.45
CA GLU A 44 -11.46 7.45 -5.71
C GLU A 44 -11.08 7.55 -4.22
N ASN A 45 -10.87 6.40 -3.57
CA ASN A 45 -10.49 6.36 -2.16
C ASN A 45 -9.09 6.92 -1.95
N LYS A 46 -8.14 6.65 -2.86
CA LYS A 46 -6.77 7.18 -2.80
C LYS A 46 -6.78 8.71 -2.92
N LEU A 47 -7.57 9.28 -3.82
CA LEU A 47 -7.75 10.72 -3.96
C LEU A 47 -8.40 11.35 -2.73
N ARG A 48 -9.45 10.73 -2.20
CA ARG A 48 -10.10 11.19 -0.96
C ARG A 48 -9.13 11.18 0.23
N LEU A 49 -8.34 10.12 0.38
CA LEU A 49 -7.34 10.05 1.44
C LEU A 49 -6.28 11.16 1.30
N LYS A 50 -5.82 11.44 0.07
CA LYS A 50 -4.86 12.53 -0.18
C LYS A 50 -5.45 13.89 0.20
N ALA A 51 -6.69 14.17 -0.22
CA ALA A 51 -7.37 15.41 0.15
C ALA A 51 -7.54 15.57 1.67
N ILE A 52 -7.87 14.48 2.38
CA ILE A 52 -7.94 14.48 3.85
C ILE A 52 -6.56 14.75 4.44
N GLN A 53 -5.52 14.05 3.97
CA GLN A 53 -4.14 14.22 4.45
C GLN A 53 -3.68 15.67 4.31
N GLU A 54 -3.88 16.30 3.16
CA GLU A 54 -3.50 17.69 2.93
C GLU A 54 -4.26 18.66 3.84
N LYS A 55 -5.53 18.36 4.14
CA LYS A 55 -6.35 19.18 5.04
C LYS A 55 -5.90 19.09 6.50
N VAL A 56 -5.51 17.90 6.97
CA VAL A 56 -5.20 17.66 8.40
C VAL A 56 -3.72 17.77 8.73
N ASP A 57 -2.84 17.50 7.75
CA ASP A 57 -1.39 17.54 7.89
C ASP A 57 -0.76 18.36 6.74
N PRO A 58 -1.06 19.68 6.66
CA PRO A 58 -0.59 20.54 5.58
C PRO A 58 0.94 20.69 5.55
N LEU A 59 1.61 20.50 6.69
CA LEU A 59 3.06 20.56 6.83
C LEU A 59 3.75 19.21 6.61
N GLY A 60 2.99 18.12 6.42
CA GLY A 60 3.54 16.79 6.20
C GLY A 60 4.28 16.19 7.41
N LEU A 61 3.91 16.62 8.63
CA LEU A 61 4.50 16.16 9.90
C LEU A 61 4.24 14.68 10.18
N PHE A 62 3.27 14.04 9.53
CA PHE A 62 2.99 12.62 9.73
C PHE A 62 3.13 11.81 8.44
N THR A 63 3.26 12.46 7.28
CA THR A 63 3.29 11.75 6.00
C THR A 63 4.50 12.04 5.14
N LYS A 64 5.25 13.13 5.31
CA LYS A 64 6.41 13.44 4.45
C LYS A 64 7.70 13.58 5.26
N ASP A 65 7.76 14.63 6.07
CA ASP A 65 8.99 15.12 6.71
C ASP A 65 9.01 14.94 8.23
N GLY A 66 8.00 14.26 8.81
CA GLY A 66 7.85 14.20 10.26
C GLY A 66 7.84 12.80 10.89
N LEU A 67 7.00 12.64 11.91
CA LEU A 67 7.15 11.67 13.00
C LEU A 67 6.88 10.21 12.60
N ASN A 68 6.19 9.97 11.49
CA ASN A 68 5.96 8.62 11.01
C ASN A 68 7.22 8.05 10.35
N ARG A 69 7.96 7.23 11.12
CA ARG A 69 9.14 6.51 10.65
C ARG A 69 8.82 5.17 9.97
N GLY A 70 7.54 4.80 9.88
CA GLY A 70 7.10 3.60 9.18
C GLY A 70 7.25 3.71 7.67
N TYR A 71 7.05 2.57 6.99
CA TYR A 71 7.26 2.43 5.55
C TYR A 71 6.24 3.23 4.73
N PHE A 72 4.95 2.95 4.93
CA PHE A 72 3.91 3.48 4.05
C PHE A 72 3.54 4.91 4.42
N LYS A 73 3.72 5.79 3.44
CA LYS A 73 3.35 7.20 3.49
C LYS A 73 2.48 7.49 2.28
N LEU A 74 1.36 8.19 2.48
CA LEU A 74 0.40 8.47 1.41
C LEU A 74 0.92 9.56 0.43
N ARG A 75 1.83 10.41 0.92
CA ARG A 75 2.44 11.52 0.20
C ARG A 75 3.95 11.43 0.28
#